data_AF-A0A7J7T957-F1
#
_entry.id   AF-A0A7J7T957-F1
#
_cell.length_a   1.000
_cell.length_b   1.000
_cell.length_c   1.000
_cell.angle_alpha   90.00
_cell.angle_beta   90.00
_cell.angle_gamma   90.00
#
_symmetry.space_group_name_H-M   'P 1'
#
loop_
_entity.id
_entity.type
_entity.pdbx_description
1 polymer ?
#
loop_
_entity_poly.entity_id
_entity_poly.type
_entity_poly.pdbx_seq_one_letter_code
_entity_poly.pdbx_strand_id
1 'polypeptide(L)'
;MVHPNQEPAVMAGQGTIAMEVLNQVPLVDALVVPVGGGGMIAGIAITVKALRPTVKVYAAEPLNADDCYKSKLKGELTPNPCPPETIADGVKSSIGLNTWPVIRDLVDDVFTVTEDEIKMRFLVLVKF
;
A
#
# COMPACT_ATOMS: atom_id res chain seq x y z
N MET A 1 -19.54 -12.85 5.61
CA MET A 1 -19.09 -11.49 5.26
C MET A 1 -17.65 -11.60 4.80
N VAL A 2 -17.25 -10.97 3.69
CA VAL A 2 -15.87 -11.01 3.17
C VAL A 2 -15.24 -9.65 3.45
N HIS A 3 -14.16 -9.59 4.23
CA HIS A 3 -13.49 -8.32 4.50
C HIS A 3 -12.70 -7.84 3.26
N PRO A 4 -12.77 -6.55 2.88
CA PRO A 4 -12.12 -6.03 1.67
C PRO A 4 -10.58 -6.06 1.66
N ASN A 5 -9.93 -6.40 2.77
CA ASN A 5 -8.46 -6.30 2.89
C ASN A 5 -7.82 -7.16 4.00
N GLN A 6 -8.59 -7.62 4.99
CA GLN A 6 -8.07 -8.50 6.06
C GLN A 6 -8.21 -10.00 5.74
N GLU A 7 -8.94 -10.39 4.69
CA GLU A 7 -9.05 -11.80 4.31
C GLU A 7 -7.79 -12.27 3.59
N PRO A 8 -7.15 -13.38 4.02
CA PRO A 8 -5.96 -13.91 3.36
C PRO A 8 -6.17 -14.22 1.87
N ALA A 9 -7.36 -14.70 1.49
CA ALA A 9 -7.71 -14.94 0.09
C ALA A 9 -7.78 -13.65 -0.73
N VAL A 10 -8.26 -12.55 -0.13
CA VAL A 10 -8.27 -11.23 -0.78
C VAL A 10 -6.84 -10.72 -0.95
N MET A 11 -6.01 -10.80 0.10
CA MET A 11 -4.58 -10.42 0.02
C MET A 11 -3.84 -11.23 -1.06
N ALA A 12 -4.04 -12.55 -1.09
CA ALA A 12 -3.44 -13.42 -2.11
C ALA A 12 -3.89 -13.04 -3.53
N GLY A 13 -5.18 -12.72 -3.70
CA GLY A 13 -5.71 -12.23 -4.96
C GLY A 13 -5.04 -10.93 -5.42
N GLN A 14 -4.80 -9.97 -4.52
CA GLN A 14 -4.08 -8.75 -4.89
C GLN A 14 -2.61 -9.00 -5.24
N GLY A 15 -2.02 -10.07 -4.70
CA GLY A 15 -0.66 -10.49 -5.02
C GLY A 15 -0.46 -10.90 -6.48
N THR A 16 -1.52 -11.19 -7.24
CA THR A 16 -1.38 -11.52 -8.68
C THR A 16 -0.90 -10.32 -9.50
N ILE A 17 -1.21 -9.09 -9.07
CA ILE A 17 -0.72 -7.85 -9.69
C ILE A 17 0.81 -7.85 -9.74
N ALA A 18 1.47 -8.28 -8.65
CA ALA A 18 2.92 -8.37 -8.61
C ALA A 18 3.46 -9.40 -9.61
N MET A 19 2.78 -10.53 -9.80
CA MET A 19 3.20 -11.53 -10.79
C MET A 19 3.15 -10.95 -12.21
N GLU A 20 2.09 -10.21 -12.53
CA GLU A 20 1.94 -9.55 -13.82
C GLU A 20 3.05 -8.50 -14.04
N VAL A 21 3.29 -7.63 -13.06
CA VAL A 21 4.34 -6.59 -13.12
C VAL A 21 5.73 -7.20 -13.29
N LEU A 22 6.08 -8.21 -12.50
CA LEU A 22 7.40 -8.85 -12.57
C LEU A 22 7.63 -9.57 -13.91
N ASN A 23 6.56 -10.03 -14.56
CA ASN A 23 6.62 -10.66 -15.87
C ASN A 23 6.70 -9.63 -17.01
N GLN A 24 5.92 -8.55 -16.92
CA GLN A 24 5.88 -7.49 -17.93
C GLN A 24 7.10 -6.56 -17.87
N VAL A 25 7.70 -6.38 -16.69
CA VAL A 25 8.88 -5.55 -16.45
C VAL A 25 9.96 -6.35 -15.71
N PRO A 26 10.74 -7.20 -16.42
CA PRO A 26 11.71 -8.09 -15.80
C PRO A 26 12.91 -7.38 -15.15
N LEU A 27 13.07 -6.07 -15.29
CA LEU A 27 14.14 -5.29 -14.67
C LEU A 27 13.61 -4.25 -13.67
N VAL A 28 12.39 -4.45 -13.15
CA VAL A 28 11.83 -3.54 -12.14
C VAL A 28 12.65 -3.61 -10.84
N ASP A 29 13.08 -2.45 -10.34
CA ASP A 29 13.84 -2.33 -9.09
C ASP A 29 12.95 -2.06 -7.87
N ALA A 30 11.80 -1.42 -8.10
CA ALA A 30 10.87 -1.03 -7.04
C ALA A 30 9.42 -0.95 -7.52
N LEU A 31 8.49 -1.26 -6.62
CA LEU A 31 7.06 -1.03 -6.76
C LEU A 31 6.61 -0.02 -5.70
N VAL A 32 5.84 0.99 -6.11
CA VAL A 32 5.16 1.92 -5.20
C VAL A 32 3.68 1.59 -5.25
N VAL A 33 3.08 1.29 -4.10
CA VAL A 33 1.71 0.77 -4.00
C VAL A 33 0.90 1.68 -3.06
N PRO A 34 -0.29 2.15 -3.47
CA PRO A 34 -1.16 2.89 -2.56
C PRO A 34 -1.57 2.03 -1.36
N VAL A 35 -1.61 2.63 -0.18
CA VAL A 35 -2.04 1.95 1.04
C VAL A 35 -3.23 2.65 1.67
N GLY A 36 -4.29 1.86 1.91
CA GLY A 36 -5.35 2.16 2.87
C GLY A 36 -5.39 1.01 3.86
N GLY A 37 -6.37 0.11 3.76
CA GLY A 37 -6.46 -1.06 4.65
C GLY A 37 -5.34 -2.11 4.51
N GLY A 38 -4.36 -1.90 3.63
CA GLY A 38 -3.15 -2.71 3.53
C GLY A 38 -3.24 -4.01 2.72
N GLY A 39 -4.44 -4.42 2.27
CA GLY A 39 -4.63 -5.72 1.62
C GLY A 39 -3.85 -5.86 0.30
N MET A 40 -3.87 -4.81 -0.53
CA MET A 40 -3.16 -4.78 -1.81
C MET A 40 -1.65 -4.83 -1.63
N ILE A 41 -1.09 -3.90 -0.84
CA ILE A 41 0.35 -3.85 -0.61
C ILE A 41 0.86 -5.10 0.11
N ALA A 42 0.08 -5.70 1.03
CA ALA A 42 0.47 -6.93 1.68
C ALA A 42 0.57 -8.10 0.68
N GLY A 43 -0.43 -8.26 -0.18
CA GLY A 43 -0.40 -9.26 -1.26
C GLY A 43 0.79 -9.08 -2.20
N ILE A 44 1.01 -7.84 -2.67
CA ILE A 44 2.12 -7.49 -3.55
C ILE A 44 3.46 -7.74 -2.86
N ALA A 45 3.64 -7.30 -1.61
CA ALA A 45 4.87 -7.48 -0.86
C ALA A 45 5.22 -8.95 -0.66
N ILE A 46 4.25 -9.80 -0.30
CA ILE A 46 4.46 -11.25 -0.17
C ILE A 46 4.96 -11.83 -1.49
N THR A 47 4.26 -11.56 -2.60
CA THR A 47 4.63 -12.09 -3.92
C THR A 47 6.00 -11.59 -4.37
N VAL A 48 6.27 -10.28 -4.24
CA VAL A 48 7.56 -9.69 -4.62
C VAL A 48 8.69 -10.28 -3.82
N LYS A 49 8.56 -10.36 -2.48
CA LYS A 49 9.63 -10.91 -1.63
C LYS A 49 9.84 -12.42 -1.85
N ALA A 50 8.79 -13.17 -2.21
CA ALA A 50 8.90 -14.58 -2.54
C ALA A 50 9.61 -14.82 -3.89
N LEU A 51 9.31 -14.03 -4.92
CA LEU A 51 9.82 -14.25 -6.28
C LEU A 51 11.12 -13.51 -6.57
N ARG A 52 11.25 -12.28 -6.06
CA ARG A 52 12.35 -11.35 -6.35
C ARG A 52 12.66 -10.46 -5.13
N PRO A 53 13.30 -11.02 -4.08
CA PRO A 53 13.51 -10.32 -2.80
C PRO A 53 14.34 -9.04 -2.88
N THR A 54 15.13 -8.85 -3.94
CA THR A 54 15.90 -7.63 -4.17
C THR A 54 15.04 -6.43 -4.57
N VAL A 55 13.84 -6.67 -5.13
CA VAL A 55 12.91 -5.63 -5.55
C VAL A 55 12.30 -4.96 -4.32
N LYS A 56 12.30 -3.63 -4.32
CA LYS A 56 11.79 -2.81 -3.24
C LYS A 56 10.28 -2.63 -3.34
N VAL A 57 9.60 -2.59 -2.19
CA VAL A 57 8.16 -2.33 -2.13
C VAL A 57 7.94 -1.16 -1.19
N TYR A 58 7.42 -0.06 -1.72
CA TYR A 58 7.11 1.15 -0.98
C TYR A 58 5.60 1.35 -0.88
N ALA A 59 5.13 1.76 0.28
CA ALA A 59 3.77 2.23 0.45
C ALA A 59 3.67 3.71 0.09
N ALA A 60 2.52 4.14 -0.42
CA ALA A 60 2.19 5.55 -0.62
C ALA A 60 0.80 5.83 -0.04
N GLU A 61 0.68 6.85 0.81
CA GLU A 61 -0.60 7.28 1.39
C GLU A 61 -0.71 8.81 1.49
N PRO A 62 -1.94 9.35 1.58
CA PRO A 62 -2.13 10.75 1.87
C PRO A 62 -1.59 11.13 3.25
N LEU A 63 -1.00 12.31 3.38
CA LEU A 63 -0.55 12.87 4.65
C LEU A 63 -1.69 12.95 5.68
N ASN A 64 -2.92 13.18 5.22
CA ASN A 64 -4.10 13.25 6.07
C ASN A 64 -4.62 11.87 6.53
N ALA A 65 -4.11 10.77 5.94
CA ALA A 65 -4.49 9.39 6.21
C ALA A 65 -3.23 8.53 6.50
N ASP A 66 -2.28 9.09 7.23
CA ASP A 66 -0.91 8.60 7.38
C ASP A 66 -0.72 7.50 8.45
N ASP A 67 -1.72 6.62 8.63
CA ASP A 67 -1.66 5.59 9.68
C ASP A 67 -0.63 4.50 9.40
N CYS A 68 -0.35 4.16 8.14
CA CYS A 68 0.68 3.19 7.81
C CYS A 68 2.07 3.73 8.15
N TYR A 69 2.33 4.99 7.80
CA TYR A 69 3.58 5.71 8.08
C TYR A 69 3.81 5.81 9.59
N LYS A 70 2.80 6.27 10.34
CA LYS A 70 2.86 6.33 11.81
C LYS A 70 3.10 4.97 12.42
N SER A 71 2.43 3.93 11.92
CA SER A 71 2.60 2.56 12.42
C SER A 71 4.01 2.05 12.17
N LYS A 72 4.54 2.25 10.95
CA LYS A 72 5.90 1.84 10.56
C LYS A 72 6.97 2.57 11.39
N LEU A 73 6.81 3.88 11.58
CA LEU A 73 7.73 4.70 12.35
C LEU A 73 7.80 4.27 13.83
N LYS A 74 6.64 3.94 14.43
CA LYS A 74 6.57 3.48 15.82
C LYS A 74 6.91 1.99 16.00
N GLY A 75 6.82 1.20 14.94
CA GLY A 75 6.93 -0.25 15.01
C GLY A 75 5.69 -0.95 15.61
N GLU A 76 4.56 -0.25 15.72
CA GLU A 76 3.31 -0.77 16.27
C GLU A 76 2.11 -0.32 15.43
N LEU A 77 1.06 -1.15 15.36
CA LEU A 77 -0.17 -0.81 14.65
C LEU A 77 -0.85 0.41 15.31
N THR A 78 -0.90 1.52 14.59
CA THR A 78 -1.46 2.81 15.03
C THR A 78 -2.53 3.29 14.03
N PRO A 79 -3.80 2.84 14.16
CA PRO A 79 -4.87 3.26 13.26
C PRO A 79 -5.22 4.75 13.41
N ASN A 80 -5.86 5.33 12.39
CA ASN A 80 -6.43 6.67 12.49
C ASN A 80 -7.55 6.70 13.55
N PRO A 81 -7.60 7.74 14.40
CA PRO A 81 -8.60 7.85 15.47
C PRO A 81 -10.02 8.12 14.94
N CYS A 82 -10.11 8.73 13.75
CA CYS A 82 -11.36 9.01 13.05
C CYS A 82 -11.13 8.86 11.53
N PRO A 83 -12.20 8.75 10.72
CA PRO A 83 -12.06 8.71 9.27
C PRO A 83 -11.29 9.94 8.76
N PRO A 84 -10.21 9.75 8.00
CA PRO A 84 -9.37 10.84 7.54
C PRO A 84 -10.04 11.65 6.42
N GLU A 85 -9.78 12.95 6.42
CA GLU A 85 -10.22 13.86 5.37
C GLU A 85 -9.19 13.90 4.23
N THR A 86 -9.44 13.11 3.19
CA THR A 86 -8.63 13.06 1.96
C THR A 86 -9.51 12.95 0.72
N ILE A 87 -9.05 13.52 -0.38
CA ILE A 87 -9.65 13.34 -1.71
C ILE A 87 -9.45 11.92 -2.24
N ALA A 88 -8.46 11.19 -1.72
CA ALA A 88 -8.20 9.79 -2.07
C ALA A 88 -9.13 8.88 -1.25
N ASP A 89 -10.38 8.79 -1.68
CA ASP A 89 -11.45 8.06 -0.99
C ASP A 89 -11.17 6.55 -0.79
N GLY A 90 -10.53 5.91 -1.77
CA GLY A 90 -10.17 4.49 -1.73
C GLY A 90 -9.15 4.08 -0.65
N VAL A 91 -8.47 5.05 -0.02
CA VAL A 91 -7.42 4.82 0.99
C VAL A 91 -7.76 5.37 2.37
N LYS A 92 -9.05 5.67 2.63
CA LYS A 92 -9.51 6.19 3.94
C LYS A 92 -9.51 5.17 5.08
N SER A 93 -9.39 3.88 4.76
CA SER A 93 -9.35 2.82 5.79
C SER A 93 -7.95 2.68 6.33
N SER A 94 -7.81 2.50 7.64
CA SER A 94 -6.52 2.18 8.25
C SER A 94 -6.09 0.74 8.02
N ILE A 95 -4.77 0.53 8.04
CA ILE A 95 -4.18 -0.81 8.03
C ILE A 95 -4.70 -1.62 9.23
N GLY A 96 -4.78 -2.94 9.06
CA GLY A 96 -5.42 -3.82 10.05
C GLY A 96 -4.50 -4.92 10.58
N LEU A 97 -5.02 -5.73 11.50
CA LEU A 97 -4.27 -6.75 12.23
C LEU A 97 -3.60 -7.79 11.33
N ASN A 98 -4.22 -8.16 10.20
CA ASN A 98 -3.69 -9.18 9.30
C ASN A 98 -2.71 -8.59 8.28
N THR A 99 -2.90 -7.33 7.91
CA THR A 99 -2.04 -6.64 6.94
C THR A 99 -0.79 -6.05 7.60
N TRP A 100 -0.88 -5.65 8.87
CA TRP A 100 0.22 -5.03 9.61
C TRP A 100 1.50 -5.87 9.71
N PRO A 101 1.47 -7.16 10.10
CA PRO A 101 2.70 -7.96 10.17
C PRO A 101 3.45 -7.99 8.84
N VAL A 102 2.70 -8.10 7.73
CA VAL A 102 3.27 -8.10 6.38
C VAL A 102 3.90 -6.74 6.05
N ILE A 103 3.20 -5.65 6.35
CA ILE A 103 3.71 -4.29 6.13
C ILE A 103 4.95 -4.03 6.98
N ARG A 104 4.92 -4.40 8.26
CA ARG A 104 6.04 -4.24 9.20
C ARG A 104 7.28 -4.97 8.70
N ASP A 105 7.14 -6.19 8.19
CA ASP A 105 8.28 -7.06 7.90
C ASP A 105 8.75 -7.00 6.44
N LEU A 106 7.85 -6.76 5.48
CA LEU A 106 8.16 -6.90 4.04
C LEU A 106 8.13 -5.59 3.23
N VAL A 107 7.43 -4.56 3.70
CA VAL A 107 7.42 -3.24 3.04
C VAL A 107 8.66 -2.46 3.45
N ASP A 108 9.40 -1.93 2.47
CA ASP A 108 10.68 -1.28 2.69
C ASP A 108 10.55 0.10 3.34
N ASP A 109 9.60 0.94 2.88
CA ASP A 109 9.32 2.25 3.47
C ASP A 109 7.90 2.75 3.10
N VAL A 110 7.45 3.83 3.75
CA VAL A 110 6.15 4.47 3.51
C VAL A 110 6.35 5.93 3.15
N PHE A 111 5.83 6.35 2.00
CA PHE A 111 5.82 7.75 1.57
C PHE A 111 4.45 8.38 1.84
N THR A 112 4.47 9.60 2.36
CA THR A 112 3.26 10.43 2.50
C THR A 112 3.24 11.50 1.41
N VAL A 113 2.04 11.83 0.91
CA VAL A 113 1.83 12.89 -0.08
C VAL A 113 0.71 13.82 0.36
N THR A 114 0.87 15.11 0.09
CA THR A 114 -0.15 16.11 0.41
C THR A 114 -1.34 16.04 -0.55
N GLU A 115 -2.50 16.53 -0.11
CA GLU A 115 -3.71 16.59 -0.95
C GLU A 115 -3.49 17.37 -2.25
N ASP A 116 -2.68 18.43 -2.23
CA ASP A 116 -2.37 19.22 -3.41
C ASP A 116 -1.46 18.49 -4.39
N GLU A 117 -0.51 17.68 -3.91
CA GLU A 117 0.30 16.79 -4.76
C GLU A 117 -0.56 15.73 -5.44
N ILE A 118 -1.53 15.16 -4.73
CA ILE A 118 -2.50 14.20 -5.30
C ILE A 118 -3.30 14.88 -6.43
N LYS A 119 -3.84 16.09 -6.20
CA LYS A 119 -4.59 16.85 -7.23
C LYS A 119 -3.75 17.12 -8.46
N MET A 120 -2.51 17.59 -8.26
CA MET A 120 -1.61 17.96 -9.35
C MET A 120 -1.23 16.74 -10.19
N ARG A 121 -0.98 15.58 -9.57
CA ARG A 121 -0.61 14.37 -10.30
C ARG A 121 -1.78 13.74 -11.04
N PHE A 122 -2.98 13.81 -10.49
CA PHE A 122 -4.20 13.38 -11.18
C PHE A 122 -4.43 14.16 -12.48
N LEU A 123 -4.21 15.47 -12.45
CA LEU A 123 -4.36 16.32 -13.64
C LEU A 123 -3.36 15.97 -14.76
N VAL A 124 -2.17 15.46 -14.42
CA VAL A 124 -1.18 15.02 -15.40
C VAL A 124 -1.59 13.69 -16.04
N LEU A 125 -2.16 12.76 -15.28
CA LEU A 125 -2.60 11.45 -15.79
C LEU A 125 -3.81 11.55 -16.74
N VAL A 126 -4.73 12.49 -16.50
CA VAL A 126 -5.95 12.67 -17.32
C VAL A 126 -5.70 13.51 -18.59
N LYS A 127 -4.49 14.04 -18.76
CA LYS A 127 -4.09 14.85 -19.93
C LYS A 127 -3.37 14.06 -21.04
N PHE A 128 -3.32 12.74 -20.93
CA PHE A 128 -2.89 11.82 -21.98
C PHE A 128 -4.10 11.13 -22.61
#